data_AF-A0A0P0GLM4-F1
#
_entry.id   AF-A0A0P0GLM4-F1
#
_cell.length_a   1.000
_cell.length_b   1.000
_cell.length_c   1.000
_cell.angle_alpha   90.00
_cell.angle_beta   90.00
_cell.angle_gamma   90.00
#
_symmetry.space_group_name_H-M   'P 1'
#
loop_
_entity.id
_entity.type
_entity.pdbx_description
1 polymer ?
#
loop_
_entity_poly.entity_id
_entity_poly.type
_entity_poly.pdbx_seq_one_letter_code
_entity_poly.pdbx_strand_id
1 'polypeptide(L)' 'MAYNYDEESVNAIIKWAENAQLPKEVVLSEAEHITDTSIYVRANINDIKQHYPDGFYNPAITRLYRLKEFVEESLK' A
#
# COMPACT_ATOMS: atom_id res chain seq x y z
N MET A 1 -10.86 -1.29 -10.78
CA MET A 1 -9.91 -2.23 -11.40
C MET A 1 -9.63 -3.37 -10.42
N ALA A 2 -9.26 -4.56 -10.90
CA ALA A 2 -8.73 -5.60 -10.02
C ALA A 2 -7.21 -5.35 -9.85
N TYR A 3 -6.74 -5.29 -8.60
CA TYR A 3 -5.30 -5.20 -8.34
C TYR A 3 -4.62 -6.52 -8.69
N ASN A 4 -3.34 -6.43 -9.07
CA ASN A 4 -2.56 -7.60 -9.41
C ASN A 4 -1.77 -8.09 -8.18
N TYR A 5 -1.78 -9.41 -7.96
CA TYR A 5 -1.17 -10.05 -6.80
C TYR A 5 -0.10 -11.07 -7.21
N ASP A 6 0.34 -11.06 -8.47
CA ASP A 6 1.51 -11.86 -8.88
C ASP A 6 2.80 -11.32 -8.23
N GLU A 7 3.83 -12.17 -8.19
CA GLU A 7 5.08 -11.88 -7.48
C GLU A 7 5.79 -10.62 -7.99
N GLU A 8 5.79 -10.36 -9.30
CA GLU A 8 6.41 -9.17 -9.88
C GLU A 8 5.66 -7.91 -9.44
N SER A 9 4.33 -7.94 -9.52
CA SER A 9 3.45 -6.85 -9.08
C SER A 9 3.59 -6.55 -7.59
N VAL A 10 3.65 -7.59 -6.76
CA VAL A 10 3.82 -7.47 -5.29
C VAL A 10 5.18 -6.88 -4.94
N ASN A 11 6.25 -7.38 -5.56
CA ASN A 11 7.59 -6.83 -5.36
C ASN A 11 7.68 -5.36 -5.82
N ALA A 12 7.01 -5.01 -6.92
CA ALA A 12 6.97 -3.65 -7.43
C ALA A 12 6.25 -2.68 -6.47
N ILE A 13 5.12 -3.08 -5.89
CA ILE A 13 4.39 -2.20 -4.95
C ILE A 13 5.12 -2.06 -3.60
N ILE A 14 5.77 -3.12 -3.10
CA ILE A 14 6.65 -3.01 -1.92
C ILE A 14 7.78 -2.02 -2.20
N LYS A 15 8.48 -2.18 -3.32
CA LYS A 15 9.60 -1.30 -3.69
C LYS A 15 9.16 0.16 -3.83
N TRP A 16 8.00 0.39 -4.45
CA TRP A 16 7.43 1.73 -4.50
C TRP A 16 7.18 2.28 -3.09
N ALA A 17 6.52 1.51 -2.22
CA ALA A 17 6.16 1.95 -0.87
C ALA A 17 7.39 2.22 0.02
N GLU A 18 8.49 1.47 -0.15
CA GLU A 18 9.75 1.69 0.56
C GLU A 18 10.48 2.96 0.14
N ASN A 19 10.25 3.46 -1.09
CA ASN A 19 10.98 4.61 -1.66
C ASN A 19 10.11 5.87 -1.84
N ALA A 20 8.79 5.77 -1.70
CA ALA A 20 7.88 6.88 -1.88
C ALA A 20 8.06 7.93 -0.78
N GLN A 21 8.11 9.21 -1.19
CA GLN A 21 7.97 10.32 -0.25
C GLN A 21 6.48 10.56 0.00
N LEU A 22 6.00 10.13 1.15
CA LEU A 22 4.60 10.20 1.52
C LEU A 22 4.35 11.37 2.49
N PRO A 23 3.21 12.07 2.39
CA PRO A 23 2.80 13.00 3.43
C PRO A 23 2.58 12.23 4.74
N LYS A 24 2.74 12.90 5.89
CA LYS A 24 2.56 12.27 7.20
C LYS A 24 1.18 11.62 7.35
N GLU A 25 0.16 12.30 6.83
CA GLU A 25 -1.26 11.97 7.02
C GLU A 25 -1.96 11.93 5.65
N VAL A 26 -2.84 10.95 5.46
CA VAL A 26 -3.61 10.74 4.23
C VAL A 26 -5.03 10.34 4.58
N VAL A 27 -6.02 11.01 3.98
CA VAL A 27 -7.43 10.63 4.06
C VAL A 27 -7.83 10.00 2.73
N LEU A 28 -7.83 8.66 2.67
CA LEU A 28 -8.21 7.92 1.45
C LEU A 28 -9.72 7.95 1.22
N SER A 29 -10.51 8.05 2.29
CA SER A 29 -11.97 8.22 2.28
C SER A 29 -12.44 8.71 3.66
N GLU A 30 -13.73 9.05 3.80
CA GLU A 30 -14.31 9.42 5.11
C GLU A 30 -14.10 8.35 6.20
N ALA A 31 -14.05 7.07 5.82
CA ALA A 31 -13.87 5.95 6.73
C ALA A 31 -12.41 5.50 6.89
N GLU A 32 -11.49 6.02 6.08
CA GLU A 32 -10.10 5.55 6.03
C GLU A 32 -9.14 6.72 6.09
N HIS A 33 -8.75 7.00 7.32
CA HIS A 33 -7.80 8.03 7.66
C HIS A 33 -6.50 7.39 8.18
N ILE A 34 -5.43 7.53 7.41
CA ILE A 34 -4.07 7.13 7.75
C ILE A 34 -3.37 8.30 8.44
N THR A 35 -3.22 8.23 9.75
CA THR A 35 -2.61 9.31 10.57
C THR A 35 -1.08 9.31 10.55
N ASP A 36 -0.47 8.17 10.19
CA ASP A 36 0.97 8.01 10.01
C ASP A 36 1.23 7.03 8.87
N THR A 37 1.57 7.58 7.70
CA THR A 37 1.83 6.79 6.49
C THR A 37 3.06 5.90 6.59
N SER A 38 4.05 6.25 7.41
CA SER A 38 5.26 5.45 7.60
C SER A 38 4.96 4.18 8.39
N ILE A 39 4.18 4.29 9.47
CA ILE A 39 3.72 3.13 10.25
C ILE A 39 2.80 2.27 9.39
N TYR A 40 1.87 2.88 8.66
CA TYR A 40 0.94 2.18 7.79
C TYR A 40 1.64 1.37 6.70
N VAL A 41 2.59 1.96 5.98
CA VAL A 41 3.37 1.26 4.95
C VAL A 41 4.16 0.11 5.56
N ARG A 42 4.86 0.36 6.68
CA ARG A 42 5.66 -0.67 7.35
C ARG A 42 4.82 -1.86 7.81
N ALA A 43 3.64 -1.62 8.37
CA ALA A 43 2.73 -2.69 8.80
C ALA A 43 2.29 -3.56 7.62
N ASN A 44 1.82 -2.95 6.52
CA ASN A 44 1.39 -3.69 5.35
C ASN A 44 2.55 -4.45 4.67
N ILE A 45 3.75 -3.86 4.59
CA ILE A 45 4.93 -4.56 4.06
C ILE A 45 5.29 -5.77 4.92
N ASN A 46 5.22 -5.64 6.25
CA ASN A 46 5.51 -6.77 7.15
C ASN A 46 4.51 -7.91 6.96
N ASP A 47 3.21 -7.61 6.87
CA ASP A 47 2.18 -8.62 6.61
C ASP A 47 2.44 -9.34 5.27
N ILE A 48 2.78 -8.59 4.22
CA ILE A 48 3.11 -9.19 2.91
C ILE A 48 4.34 -10.09 3.01
N LYS A 49 5.43 -9.61 3.65
CA LYS A 49 6.67 -10.38 3.79
C LYS A 49 6.50 -11.66 4.63
N GLN A 50 5.57 -11.67 5.59
CA GLN A 50 5.32 -12.83 6.44
C GLN A 50 4.38 -13.86 5.81
N HIS A 51 3.44 -13.41 4.98
CA HIS A 51 2.30 -14.24 4.59
C HIS A 51 2.16 -14.47 3.09
N TYR A 52 2.75 -13.65 2.23
CA TYR A 52 2.68 -13.87 0.78
C TYR A 52 3.30 -15.25 0.42
N PRO A 53 2.64 -16.08 -0.42
CA PRO A 53 1.51 -15.78 -1.31
C PRO A 53 0.10 -16.15 -0.78
N ASP A 54 -0.12 -16.17 0.53
CA ASP A 54 -1.45 -16.41 1.11
C ASP A 54 -2.45 -15.29 0.75
N GLY A 55 -3.45 -15.63 -0.05
CA GLY A 55 -4.49 -14.71 -0.52
C GLY A 55 -5.32 -14.07 0.60
N PHE A 56 -5.35 -14.65 1.80
CA PHE A 56 -5.98 -14.01 2.96
C PHE A 56 -5.35 -12.64 3.28
N TYR A 57 -4.06 -12.45 2.98
CA TYR A 57 -3.32 -11.22 3.24
C TYR A 57 -3.26 -10.25 2.05
N ASN A 58 -3.96 -10.54 0.95
CA ASN A 58 -4.13 -9.61 -0.18
C ASN A 58 -4.66 -8.22 0.19
N PRO A 59 -5.43 -8.02 1.29
CA PRO A 59 -5.77 -6.67 1.75
C PRO A 59 -4.55 -5.79 2.03
N ALA A 60 -3.42 -6.32 2.51
CA ALA A 60 -2.20 -5.54 2.74
C ALA A 60 -1.61 -5.00 1.43
N ILE A 61 -1.62 -5.81 0.37
CA ILE A 61 -1.18 -5.42 -0.98
C ILE A 61 -2.13 -4.37 -1.56
N THR A 62 -3.44 -4.60 -1.43
CA THR A 62 -4.52 -3.70 -1.89
C THR A 62 -4.39 -2.31 -1.26
N ARG A 63 -4.09 -2.25 0.04
CA ARG A 63 -3.88 -1.00 0.78
C ARG A 63 -2.71 -0.19 0.24
N LEU A 64 -1.60 -0.84 -0.13
CA LEU A 64 -0.46 -0.14 -0.74
C LEU A 64 -0.80 0.39 -2.14
N TYR A 65 -1.55 -0.36 -2.95
CA TYR A 65 -2.03 0.14 -4.24
C TYR A 65 -2.94 1.37 -4.10
N ARG A 66 -3.90 1.34 -3.17
CA ARG A 66 -4.80 2.47 -2.93
C ARG A 66 -4.06 3.72 -2.46
N LEU A 67 -3.06 3.53 -1.59
CA LEU A 67 -2.19 4.62 -1.17
C LEU A 67 -1.40 5.19 -2.35
N LYS A 68 -0.88 4.34 -3.24
CA LYS A 68 -0.18 4.75 -4.45
C LYS A 68 -1.06 5.57 -5.38
N GLU A 69 -2.25 5.05 -5.69
CA GLU A 69 -3.22 5.73 -6.55
C GLU A 69 -3.56 7.12 -6.01
N PHE A 70 -3.86 7.21 -4.70
CA PHE A 70 -4.15 8.50 -4.06
C PHE A 70 -3.00 9.51 -4.20
N VAL A 71 -1.77 9.08 -3.94
CA VAL A 71 -0.58 9.96 -4.02
C VAL A 71 -0.32 10.39 -5.46
N GLU A 72 -0.40 9.48 -6.42
CA GLU A 72 -0.17 9.78 -7.83
C GLU A 72 -1.29 10.63 -8.44
N GLU A 73 -2.53 10.50 -7.97
CA GLU A 73 -3.65 11.37 -8.34
C GLU A 73 -3.54 12.76 -7.73
N SER A 74 -3.08 12.87 -6.48
CA SER A 74 -2.89 14.16 -5.79
C SER A 74 -1.75 15.01 -6.37
N LEU A 75 -0.88 14.40 -7.19
CA LEU A 75 0.23 15.07 -7.88
C LEU A 75 -0.12 15.56 -9.29
N LYS A 76 -1.31 15.24 -9.81
CA LYS A 76 -1.80 15.71 -11.12
C LYS A 76 -2.51 17.04 -10.99
#